data_AF-A0A6N2ECD4-F1
#
_entry.id   AF-A0A6N2ECD4-F1
#
_cell.length_a   1.000
_cell.length_b   1.000
_cell.length_c   1.000
_cell.angle_alpha   90.00
_cell.angle_beta   90.00
_cell.angle_gamma   90.00
#
_symmetry.space_group_name_H-M   'P 1'
#
loop_
_entity.id
_entity.type
_entity.pdbx_description
1 polymer ?
#
loop_
_entity_poly.entity_id
_entity_poly.type
_entity_poly.pdbx_seq_one_letter_code
_entity_poly.pdbx_strand_id
1 'polypeptide(L)'
;MPRHTHRFAAVTACSLSLLAGIAPAQSIYDGQVVLEVAPENLRQFRAVMAIVDDVWTHTVVMDRPFEVRVGPEEREALQELGVPMRDVIDDLQALVDQERAAIDAISAMDDP
;
A
#
# COMPACT_ATOMS: atom_id res chain seq x y z
N MET A 1 -67.93 5.41 37.62
CA MET A 1 -67.96 4.31 36.62
C MET A 1 -67.20 4.77 35.37
N PRO A 2 -66.20 4.01 34.89
CA PRO A 2 -65.21 4.43 33.89
C PRO A 2 -65.53 3.93 32.45
N ARG A 3 -65.03 4.64 31.44
CA ARG A 3 -64.78 4.16 30.06
C ARG A 3 -63.56 4.93 29.54
N HIS A 4 -62.34 4.37 29.60
CA HIS A 4 -61.66 3.49 28.64
C HIS A 4 -61.30 4.12 27.28
N THR A 5 -59.97 4.11 27.03
CA THR A 5 -59.25 4.00 25.73
C THR A 5 -59.27 5.24 24.82
N HIS A 6 -58.16 5.69 24.22
CA HIS A 6 -57.19 4.92 23.45
C HIS A 6 -55.74 5.41 23.58
N ARG A 7 -54.82 4.45 23.64
CA ARG A 7 -53.37 4.60 23.51
C ARG A 7 -53.04 4.75 22.01
N PHE A 8 -52.36 5.81 21.62
CA PHE A 8 -51.69 5.89 20.32
C PHE A 8 -50.25 5.38 20.50
N ALA A 9 -49.99 4.20 19.95
CA ALA A 9 -48.64 3.66 19.78
C ALA A 9 -48.03 4.28 18.51
N ALA A 10 -46.99 5.10 18.67
CA ALA A 10 -46.15 5.50 17.56
C ALA A 10 -44.99 4.50 17.46
N VAL A 11 -45.08 3.61 16.47
CA VAL A 11 -43.98 2.77 16.01
C VAL A 11 -43.07 3.67 15.17
N THR A 12 -41.96 4.14 15.75
CA THR A 12 -40.93 4.86 14.99
C THR A 12 -39.93 3.86 14.43
N ALA A 13 -39.77 3.95 13.11
CA ALA A 13 -39.01 3.05 12.25
C ALA A 13 -37.53 2.94 12.65
N CYS A 14 -37.05 1.69 12.64
CA CYS A 14 -35.64 1.35 12.75
C CYS A 14 -35.02 1.52 11.35
N SER A 15 -34.36 2.65 11.09
CA SER A 15 -33.58 2.86 9.87
C SER A 15 -32.31 2.00 9.92
N LEU A 16 -32.38 0.80 9.36
CA LEU A 16 -31.21 -0.05 9.11
C LEU A 16 -30.42 0.54 7.94
N SER A 17 -29.44 1.39 8.22
CA SER A 17 -28.43 1.77 7.25
C SER A 17 -27.49 0.59 7.02
N LEU A 18 -27.71 -0.14 5.92
CA LEU A 18 -26.78 -1.14 5.41
C LEU A 18 -25.52 -0.41 4.90
N LEU A 19 -24.49 -0.29 5.72
CA LEU A 19 -23.13 -0.02 5.24
C LEU A 19 -22.60 -1.33 4.66
N ALA A 20 -22.86 -1.56 3.38
CA ALA A 20 -22.14 -2.58 2.63
C ALA A 20 -20.67 -2.18 2.60
N GLY A 21 -19.84 -2.85 3.40
CA GLY A 21 -18.39 -2.71 3.33
C GLY A 21 -17.92 -3.22 1.98
N ILE A 22 -17.64 -2.30 1.06
CA ILE A 22 -16.83 -2.60 -0.12
C ILE A 22 -15.44 -2.88 0.45
N ALA A 23 -15.06 -4.16 0.54
CA ALA A 23 -13.67 -4.50 0.78
C ALA A 23 -12.86 -3.88 -0.37
N PRO A 24 -11.81 -3.07 -0.08
CA PRO A 24 -10.98 -2.53 -1.13
C PRO A 24 -10.45 -3.70 -1.96
N ALA A 25 -10.44 -3.56 -3.28
CA ALA A 25 -9.76 -4.51 -4.14
C ALA A 25 -8.30 -4.63 -3.63
N GLN A 26 -7.84 -5.86 -3.42
CA GLN A 26 -6.48 -6.12 -2.94
C GLN A 26 -5.49 -5.39 -3.84
N SER A 27 -4.66 -4.52 -3.26
CA SER A 27 -3.82 -3.66 -4.08
C SER A 27 -2.52 -4.35 -4.42
N ILE A 28 -2.05 -4.12 -5.66
CA ILE A 28 -0.93 -4.89 -6.24
C ILE A 28 0.38 -4.59 -5.50
N TYR A 29 0.50 -3.41 -4.87
CA TYR A 29 1.70 -2.96 -4.17
C TYR A 29 1.50 -2.83 -2.66
N ASP A 30 0.47 -3.44 -2.08
CA ASP A 30 0.21 -3.38 -0.63
C ASP A 30 1.45 -3.80 0.18
N GLY A 31 1.94 -2.90 1.03
CA GLY A 31 3.12 -3.11 1.88
C GLY A 31 4.46 -3.12 1.14
N GLN A 32 4.48 -2.83 -0.16
CA GLN A 32 5.72 -2.72 -0.93
C GLN A 32 6.34 -1.34 -0.76
N VAL A 33 7.68 -1.33 -0.73
CA VAL A 33 8.50 -0.14 -0.58
C VAL A 33 9.62 -0.14 -1.62
N VAL A 34 10.22 1.02 -1.85
CA VAL A 34 11.46 1.13 -2.63
C VAL A 34 12.58 1.55 -1.69
N LEU A 35 13.64 0.76 -1.66
CA LEU A 35 14.81 0.97 -0.81
C LEU A 35 16.04 1.24 -1.66
N GLU A 36 16.85 2.20 -1.23
CA GLU A 36 18.23 2.30 -1.65
C GLU A 36 19.08 1.41 -0.72
N VAL A 37 19.76 0.42 -1.31
CA VAL A 37 20.64 -0.51 -0.62
C VAL A 37 22.10 -0.18 -0.95
N ALA A 38 23.01 -0.29 0.02
CA ALA A 38 24.44 -0.09 -0.18
C ALA A 38 25.25 -1.27 0.40
N PRO A 39 25.36 -2.41 -0.31
CA PRO A 39 26.15 -3.55 0.14
C PRO A 39 27.63 -3.18 0.31
N GLU A 40 28.23 -3.54 1.42
CA GLU A 40 29.62 -3.19 1.75
C GLU A 40 30.63 -4.19 1.21
N ASN A 41 30.16 -5.35 0.76
CA ASN A 41 31.01 -6.43 0.27
C ASN A 41 30.28 -7.37 -0.69
N LEU A 42 31.05 -8.17 -1.42
CA LEU A 42 30.53 -9.12 -2.42
C LEU A 42 29.56 -10.16 -1.84
N ARG A 43 29.70 -10.53 -0.56
CA ARG A 43 28.77 -11.47 0.09
C ARG A 43 27.40 -10.82 0.27
N GLN A 44 27.35 -9.61 0.82
CA GLN A 44 26.10 -8.85 0.93
C GLN A 44 25.50 -8.59 -0.44
N PHE A 45 26.30 -8.16 -1.42
CA PHE A 45 25.83 -7.92 -2.79
C PHE A 45 25.11 -9.14 -3.38
N ARG A 46 25.74 -10.32 -3.31
CA ARG A 46 25.13 -11.57 -3.80
C ARG A 46 23.88 -11.95 -3.04
N ALA A 47 23.85 -11.74 -1.73
CA ALA A 47 22.69 -12.03 -0.90
C ALA A 47 21.52 -11.10 -1.24
N VAL A 48 21.76 -9.79 -1.41
CA VAL A 48 20.74 -8.84 -1.87
C VAL A 48 20.15 -9.30 -3.21
N MET A 49 21.01 -9.60 -4.20
CA MET A 49 20.58 -10.05 -5.53
C MET A 49 19.85 -11.41 -5.53
N ALA A 50 19.92 -12.18 -4.44
CA ALA A 50 19.20 -13.43 -4.28
C ALA A 50 17.90 -13.28 -3.46
N ILE A 51 17.75 -12.18 -2.73
CA ILE A 51 16.56 -11.85 -1.94
C ILE A 51 15.56 -11.09 -2.79
N VAL A 52 16.02 -10.10 -3.55
CA VAL A 52 15.15 -9.14 -4.24
C VAL A 52 14.78 -9.60 -5.64
N ASP A 53 13.50 -9.48 -5.97
CA ASP A 53 12.99 -9.83 -7.31
C ASP A 53 13.00 -8.66 -8.31
N ASP A 54 13.02 -7.40 -7.83
CA ASP A 54 12.88 -6.21 -8.69
C ASP A 54 13.91 -5.11 -8.38
N VAL A 55 14.76 -4.82 -9.36
CA VAL A 55 15.80 -3.79 -9.30
C VAL A 55 15.39 -2.59 -10.16
N TRP A 56 15.31 -1.42 -9.54
CA TRP A 56 14.82 -0.20 -10.18
C TRP A 56 15.95 0.67 -10.76
N THR A 57 17.18 0.49 -10.27
CA THR A 57 18.34 1.15 -10.87
C THR A 57 18.74 0.50 -12.19
N HIS A 58 18.90 1.30 -13.24
CA HIS A 58 19.21 0.84 -14.60
C HIS A 58 20.54 0.06 -14.73
N THR A 59 21.52 0.35 -13.87
CA THR A 59 22.82 -0.34 -13.88
C THR A 59 23.32 -0.54 -12.47
N VAL A 60 23.52 -1.79 -12.09
CA VAL A 60 24.03 -2.17 -10.77
C VAL A 60 25.55 -2.27 -10.80
N VAL A 61 26.22 -1.56 -9.90
CA VAL A 61 27.67 -1.57 -9.71
C VAL A 61 27.95 -1.84 -8.24
N MET A 62 28.80 -2.82 -7.92
CA MET A 62 29.01 -3.33 -6.56
C MET A 62 29.36 -2.25 -5.53
N ASP A 63 30.15 -1.25 -5.92
CA ASP A 63 30.62 -0.19 -5.02
C ASP A 63 29.71 1.05 -5.03
N ARG A 64 28.47 0.92 -5.51
CA ARG A 64 27.49 2.01 -5.55
C ARG A 64 26.15 1.55 -4.97
N PRO A 65 25.44 2.44 -4.25
CA PRO A 65 24.07 2.18 -3.87
C PRO A 65 23.19 1.96 -5.10
N PHE A 66 22.16 1.14 -4.95
CA PHE A 66 21.14 0.90 -5.97
C PHE A 66 19.77 0.72 -5.34
N GLU A 67 18.73 0.93 -6.14
CA GLU A 67 17.33 0.92 -5.73
C GLU A 67 16.68 -0.43 -6.05
N VAL A 68 15.93 -0.95 -5.10
CA VAL A 68 15.16 -2.20 -5.19
C VAL A 68 13.74 -1.96 -4.71
N ARG A 69 12.76 -2.60 -5.36
CA ARG A 69 11.40 -2.68 -4.82
C ARG A 69 11.27 -3.99 -4.07
N VAL A 70 10.79 -3.89 -2.83
CA VAL A 70 10.68 -5.04 -1.93
C VAL A 70 9.34 -5.08 -1.22
N GLY A 71 8.85 -6.29 -0.98
CA GLY A 71 7.75 -6.57 -0.06
C GLY A 71 8.20 -6.68 1.40
N PRO A 72 7.27 -6.94 2.33
CA PRO A 72 7.56 -7.03 3.77
C PRO A 72 8.61 -8.09 4.13
N GLU A 73 8.50 -9.30 3.54
CA GLU A 73 9.41 -10.43 3.83
C GLU A 73 10.84 -10.15 3.34
N GLU A 74 10.99 -9.60 2.13
CA GLU A 74 12.29 -9.22 1.57
C GLU A 74 12.93 -8.10 2.39
N ARG A 75 12.15 -7.10 2.84
CA ARG A 75 12.64 -6.02 3.71
C ARG A 75 13.19 -6.58 5.03
N GLU A 76 12.47 -7.51 5.65
CA GLU A 76 12.93 -8.18 6.87
C GLU A 76 14.24 -8.94 6.63
N ALA A 77 14.33 -9.73 5.54
CA ALA A 77 15.55 -10.44 5.19
C ALA A 77 16.76 -9.52 4.94
N LEU A 78 16.54 -8.36 4.31
CA LEU A 78 17.59 -7.36 4.11
C LEU A 78 18.04 -6.71 5.44
N GLN A 79 17.12 -6.51 6.38
CA GLN A 79 17.44 -6.00 7.72
C GLN A 79 18.28 -7.02 8.51
N GLU A 80 17.91 -8.30 8.47
CA GLU A 80 18.68 -9.38 9.11
C GLU A 80 20.09 -9.53 8.52
N LEU A 81 20.26 -9.26 7.23
CA LEU A 81 21.56 -9.27 6.55
C LEU A 81 22.48 -8.12 7.00
N GLY A 82 21.94 -7.08 7.64
CA GLY A 82 22.69 -5.92 8.11
C GLY A 82 23.20 -5.04 6.97
N VAL A 83 22.50 -5.01 5.83
CA VAL A 83 22.85 -4.14 4.71
C VAL A 83 22.41 -2.71 5.03
N PRO A 84 23.25 -1.69 4.83
CA PRO A 84 22.82 -0.30 4.91
C PRO A 84 21.67 -0.02 3.93
N MET A 85 20.57 0.52 4.45
CA MET A 85 19.34 0.79 3.69
C MET A 85 18.78 2.17 4.00
N ARG A 86 18.16 2.78 2.99
CA ARG A 86 17.39 4.02 3.12
C ARG A 86 16.09 3.89 2.32
N ASP A 87 14.97 4.27 2.94
CA ASP A 87 13.68 4.31 2.24
C ASP A 87 13.72 5.43 1.17
N VAL A 88 13.38 5.08 -0.07
CA VAL A 88 13.20 6.01 -1.20
C VAL A 88 11.70 6.28 -1.39
N ILE A 89 10.89 5.22 -1.30
CA ILE A 89 9.42 5.28 -1.27
C ILE A 89 8.96 4.36 -0.13
N ASP A 90 8.26 4.91 0.85
CA ASP A 90 7.79 4.23 2.07
C ASP A 90 6.43 3.54 1.91
N ASP A 91 5.62 3.99 0.96
CA ASP A 91 4.37 3.35 0.55
C ASP A 91 4.18 3.49 -0.97
N LEU A 92 4.56 2.44 -1.69
CA LEU A 92 4.42 2.42 -3.15
C LEU A 92 2.95 2.43 -3.57
N GLN A 93 2.07 1.83 -2.78
CA GLN A 93 0.67 1.74 -3.11
C GLN A 93 0.00 3.12 -3.03
N ALA A 94 0.26 3.87 -1.96
CA ALA A 94 -0.24 5.23 -1.81
C ALA A 94 0.22 6.15 -2.96
N LEU A 95 1.46 5.99 -3.43
CA LEU A 95 1.98 6.76 -4.57
C LEU A 95 1.23 6.43 -5.87
N VAL A 96 0.98 5.15 -6.12
CA VAL A 96 0.22 4.70 -7.30
C VAL A 96 -1.23 5.16 -7.25
N ASP A 97 -1.87 5.11 -6.08
CA ASP A 97 -3.25 5.55 -5.90
C ASP A 97 -3.39 7.06 -6.10
N GLN A 98 -2.42 7.84 -5.63
CA GLN A 98 -2.35 9.28 -5.88
C GLN A 98 -2.28 9.59 -7.38
N GLU A 99 -1.40 8.90 -8.11
CA GLU A 99 -1.26 9.11 -9.57
C GLU A 99 -2.53 8.71 -10.32
N ARG A 100 -3.14 7.57 -9.96
CA ARG A 100 -4.39 7.13 -10.57
C ARG A 100 -5.51 8.16 -10.39
N ALA A 101 -5.67 8.69 -9.17
CA ALA A 101 -6.66 9.72 -8.89
C ALA A 101 -6.43 10.99 -9.73
N ALA A 102 -5.16 11.37 -9.98
CA ALA A 102 -4.83 12.50 -10.83
C ALA A 102 -5.22 12.25 -12.30
N ILE A 103 -4.93 11.06 -12.83
CA ILE A 103 -5.29 10.67 -14.20
C ILE A 103 -6.82 10.64 -14.37
N ASP A 104 -7.55 10.07 -13.41
CA ASP A 104 -9.01 9.99 -13.45
C ASP A 104 -9.64 11.39 -13.44
N ALA A 105 -9.09 12.32 -12.66
CA ALA A 105 -9.54 13.71 -12.61
C ALA A 105 -9.34 14.44 -13.95
N ILE A 106 -8.20 14.23 -14.61
CA ILE A 106 -7.92 14.79 -15.95
C ILE A 106 -8.87 14.19 -16.99
N SER A 107 -9.04 12.87 -16.95
CA SER A 107 -9.88 12.14 -17.91
C SER A 107 -11.35 12.58 -17.83
N ALA A 108 -11.86 12.81 -16.62
CA ALA A 108 -13.21 13.32 -16.40
C ALA A 108 -13.44 14.77 -16.89
N MET A 109 -12.37 15.55 -17.08
CA MET A 109 -12.45 16.90 -17.66
C MET A 109 -12.46 16.88 -19.20
N ASP A 110 -11.89 15.84 -19.81
CA ASP A 110 -11.74 15.69 -21.26
C ASP A 110 -12.93 14.99 -21.94
N ASP A 111 -13.81 14.31 -21.18
CA ASP A 111 -15.07 13.72 -21.66
C ASP A 111 -16.26 14.71 -21.41
N PRO A 112 -16.80 15.39 -22.44
CA PRO A 112 -17.89 16.36 -22.32
C PRO A 112 -19.30 15.76 -22.14
#